data_AF-A3IU01-F1
#
_entry.id   AF-A3IU01-F1
#
_cell.length_a   1.000
_cell.length_b   1.000
_cell.length_c   1.000
_cell.angle_alpha   90.00
_cell.angle_beta   90.00
_cell.angle_gamma   90.00
#
_symmetry.space_group_name_H-M   'P 1'
#
loop_
_entity.id
_entity.type
_entity.pdbx_description
1 polymer ?
#
loop_
_entity_poly.entity_id
_entity_poly.type
_entity_poly.pdbx_seq_one_letter_code
_entity_poly.pdbx_strand_id
1 'polypeptide(L)' 'MKIIQTVGTIHNNEIKLTLQEPLNDGKVDIIIIAENELDEFEQRHQIMVEQGYDTPEKVMELIHKVKLEMLSEKGRAE' A
#
# COMPACT_ATOMS: atom_id res chain seq x y z
N MET A 1 6.07 -6.54 30.19
CA MET A 1 5.51 -6.43 28.83
C MET A 1 5.54 -7.82 28.22
N LYS A 2 4.38 -8.37 27.84
CA LYS A 2 4.26 -9.70 27.21
C LYS A 2 3.65 -9.48 25.83
N ILE A 3 4.32 -9.95 24.78
CA ILE A 3 3.82 -9.88 23.40
C ILE A 3 3.17 -11.23 23.10
N ILE A 4 1.92 -11.22 22.65
CA ILE A 4 1.18 -12.42 22.25
C ILE A 4 0.99 -12.34 20.75
N GLN A 5 1.60 -13.27 20.02
CA GLN A 5 1.35 -13.46 18.60
C GLN A 5 0.33 -14.58 18.44
N THR A 6 -0.84 -14.25 17.89
CA THR A 6 -1.90 -15.22 17.60
C THR A 6 -2.46 -14.94 16.21
N VAL A 7 -3.00 -15.98 15.57
CA VAL A 7 -3.63 -15.86 14.26
C VAL A 7 -5.11 -15.56 14.47
N GLY A 8 -5.53 -14.39 14.00
CA GLY A 8 -6.94 -14.01 13.95
C GLY A 8 -7.58 -14.40 12.63
N THR A 9 -8.88 -14.62 12.63
CA THR A 9 -9.66 -14.72 11.38
C THR A 9 -10.40 -13.42 11.15
N ILE A 10 -10.38 -12.92 9.91
CA ILE A 10 -11.12 -11.75 9.47
C ILE A 10 -12.37 -12.21 8.74
N HIS A 11 -13.53 -11.73 9.18
CA HIS A 11 -14.80 -11.96 8.50
C HIS A 11 -15.68 -10.71 8.61
N ASN A 12 -16.19 -10.18 7.50
CA ASN A 12 -17.00 -8.95 7.46
C ASN A 12 -16.37 -7.75 8.19
N ASN A 13 -15.06 -7.54 8.01
CA ASN A 13 -14.30 -6.48 8.67
C ASN A 13 -14.22 -6.59 10.22
N GLU A 14 -14.59 -7.74 10.79
CA GLU A 14 -14.40 -8.06 12.20
C GLU A 14 -13.22 -9.04 12.36
N ILE A 15 -12.32 -8.73 13.28
CA ILE A 15 -11.21 -9.62 13.67
C ILE A 15 -11.65 -10.43 14.89
N LYS A 16 -11.76 -11.75 14.73
CA LYS A 16 -11.95 -12.67 15.85
C LYS A 16 -10.62 -13.32 16.20
N LEU A 17 -10.17 -13.07 17.44
CA LEU A 17 -8.96 -13.63 18.03
C LEU A 17 -9.35 -14.59 19.14
N THR A 18 -8.80 -15.80 19.11
CA THR A 18 -8.92 -16.73 20.24
C THR A 18 -7.61 -16.73 21.01
N LEU A 19 -7.66 -16.33 22.27
CA LEU A 19 -6.50 -16.35 23.17
C LEU A 19 -6.41 -17.74 23.81
N GLN A 20 -5.23 -18.35 23.79
CA GLN A 20 -4.99 -19.64 24.44
C GLN A 20 -4.89 -19.51 25.96
N GLU A 21 -4.47 -18.34 26.45
CA GLU A 21 -4.37 -18.02 27.87
C GLU A 21 -5.25 -16.81 28.19
N PRO A 22 -5.96 -16.80 29.34
CA PRO A 22 -6.70 -15.63 29.77
C PRO A 22 -5.73 -14.46 30.03
N LEU A 23 -6.08 -13.29 29.52
CA LEU A 23 -5.42 -12.03 29.85
C LEU A 23 -6.11 -11.42 31.06
N ASN A 24 -5.34 -10.77 31.93
CA ASN A 24 -5.90 -9.94 32.99
C ASN A 24 -6.60 -8.72 32.38
N ASP A 25 -7.65 -8.24 33.04
CA ASP A 25 -8.35 -7.02 32.64
C ASP A 25 -7.38 -5.84 32.56
N GLY A 26 -7.40 -5.12 31.44
CA GLY A 26 -6.48 -4.03 31.18
C GLY A 26 -6.52 -3.51 29.75
N LYS A 27 -5.64 -2.57 29.44
CA LYS A 27 -5.42 -2.08 28.06
C LYS A 27 -4.35 -2.90 27.37
N VAL A 28 -4.55 -3.18 26.09
CA VAL A 28 -3.60 -3.88 25.24
C VAL A 28 -3.38 -3.09 23.95
N ASP A 29 -2.16 -3.12 23.44
CA ASP A 29 -1.84 -2.62 22.11
C ASP A 29 -2.03 -3.77 21.10
N ILE A 30 -2.69 -3.48 19.97
CA ILE A 30 -2.98 -4.47 18.92
C ILE A 30 -2.17 -4.09 17.68
N ILE A 31 -1.41 -5.05 17.15
CA ILE A 31 -0.69 -4.93 15.88
C ILE A 31 -1.33 -5.90 14.90
N ILE A 32 -1.76 -5.41 13.73
CA ILE A 32 -2.37 -6.22 12.66
C ILE A 32 -1.41 -6.21 11.48
N ILE A 33 -1.02 -7.40 11.03
CA ILE A 33 -0.21 -7.61 9.83
C ILE A 33 -1.09 -8.38 8.84
N ALA A 34 -1.44 -7.77 7.72
CA ALA A 34 -2.25 -8.38 6.68
C ALA A 34 -1.32 -8.89 5.56
N GLU A 35 -1.05 -10.19 5.53
CA GLU A 35 -0.08 -10.78 4.58
C GLU A 35 -0.56 -10.77 3.12
N ASN A 36 -1.87 -10.70 2.88
CA ASN A 36 -2.47 -10.76 1.54
C ASN A 36 -2.99 -9.41 1.04
N GLU A 37 -2.87 -8.35 1.82
CA GLU A 37 -3.24 -7.01 1.39
C GLU A 37 -2.00 -6.35 0.79
N LEU A 38 -2.14 -5.87 -0.43
CA LEU A 38 -1.08 -5.12 -1.09
C LEU A 38 -0.87 -3.83 -0.31
N ASP A 39 0.38 -3.57 0.07
CA ASP A 39 0.71 -2.26 0.63
C ASP A 39 0.60 -1.16 -0.44
N GLU A 40 0.65 0.11 -0.03
CA GLU A 40 0.56 1.23 -0.96
C GLU A 40 1.65 1.22 -2.04
N PHE A 41 2.82 0.66 -1.74
CA PHE A 41 3.91 0.57 -2.71
C PHE A 41 3.56 -0.45 -3.78
N GLU A 42 3.08 -1.62 -3.38
CA GLU A 42 2.75 -2.72 -4.27
C GLU A 42 1.50 -2.43 -5.10
N GLN A 43 0.50 -1.76 -4.52
CA GLN A 43 -0.63 -1.21 -5.28
C GLN A 43 -0.18 -0.24 -6.36
N ARG A 44 0.69 0.73 -6.01
CA ARG A 44 1.21 1.70 -6.99
C ARG A 44 2.04 1.02 -8.07
N HIS A 45 2.85 0.03 -7.70
CA HIS A 45 3.64 -0.72 -8.66
C HIS A 45 2.76 -1.47 -9.66
N GLN A 46 1.69 -2.14 -9.20
CA GLN A 46 0.73 -2.80 -10.10
C GLN A 46 0.10 -1.81 -11.08
N ILE A 47 -0.32 -0.63 -10.61
CA ILE A 47 -0.86 0.42 -11.48
C ILE A 47 0.17 0.82 -12.55
N MET A 48 1.45 1.01 -12.17
CA MET A 48 2.50 1.34 -13.14
C MET A 48 2.67 0.24 -14.19
N VAL A 49 2.64 -1.03 -13.78
CA VAL A 49 2.74 -2.18 -14.69
C VAL A 49 1.54 -2.24 -15.63
N GLU A 50 0.31 -2.07 -15.13
CA GLU A 50 -0.92 -2.05 -15.94
C GLU A 50 -0.93 -0.92 -16.96
N GLN A 51 -0.39 0.24 -16.58
CA GLN A 51 -0.22 1.40 -17.48
C GLN A 51 0.97 1.24 -18.43
N GLY A 52 1.70 0.12 -18.35
CA GLY A 52 2.82 -0.20 -19.22
C GLY A 52 4.12 0.53 -18.86
N TYR A 53 4.27 1.01 -17.63
CA TYR A 53 5.47 1.67 -17.08
C TYR A 53 6.24 0.74 -16.13
N ASP A 54 6.41 -0.50 -16.55
CA ASP A 54 7.09 -1.57 -15.80
C ASP A 54 8.62 -1.43 -15.76
N THR A 55 9.20 -0.58 -16.63
CA THR A 55 10.66 -0.38 -16.69
C THR A 55 11.08 1.09 -16.49
N PRO A 56 12.31 1.34 -16.00
CA PRO A 56 12.83 2.71 -15.84
C PRO A 56 12.84 3.52 -17.14
N GLU A 57 13.04 2.87 -18.29
CA GLU A 57 13.06 3.52 -19.60
C GLU A 57 11.68 4.10 -19.94
N LYS A 58 10.61 3.32 -19.75
CA LYS A 58 9.24 3.75 -20.03
C LYS A 58 8.78 4.85 -19.08
N VAL A 59 9.22 4.79 -17.82
CA VAL A 59 9.01 5.89 -16.85
C VAL A 59 9.72 7.17 -17.32
N MET A 60 10.95 7.05 -17.82
CA MET A 60 11.69 8.19 -18.35
C MET A 60 11.03 8.79 -19.60
N GLU A 61 10.49 7.95 -20.49
CA GLU A 61 9.71 8.39 -21.64
C GLU A 61 8.46 9.19 -21.23
N LEU A 62 7.74 8.73 -20.21
CA LEU A 62 6.60 9.47 -19.65
C LEU A 62 7.02 10.84 -19.11
N ILE A 63 8.10 10.87 -18.30
CA ILE A 63 8.63 12.13 -17.76
C ILE A 63 8.99 13.09 -18.89
N HIS A 64 9.64 12.58 -19.94
CA HIS A 64 10.04 13.39 -21.08
C HIS A 64 8.83 13.93 -21.85
N LYS A 65 7.82 13.10 -22.08
CA LYS A 65 6.55 13.50 -22.72
C LYS A 65 5.84 14.60 -21.92
N VAL A 66 5.65 14.40 -20.61
CA VAL A 66 5.01 15.40 -19.74
C VAL A 66 5.79 16.70 -19.73
N LYS A 67 7.12 16.64 -19.65
CA LYS A 67 7.98 17.83 -19.69
C LYS A 67 7.83 18.61 -20.98
N LEU A 68 7.76 17.93 -22.13
CA LEU A 68 7.52 18.57 -23.42
C LEU A 68 6.12 19.19 -23.50
N GLU A 69 5.09 18.49 -23.00
CA GLU A 69 3.73 19.02 -22.92
C GLU A 69 3.67 20.31 -22.08
N MET A 70 4.24 20.31 -20.87
CA MET A 70 4.28 21.50 -20.01
C MET A 70 5.04 22.69 -20.64
N LEU A 71 6.12 22.42 -21.37
CA LEU A 71 6.86 23.46 -22.09
C LEU A 71 6.05 24.01 -23.28
N SER A 72 5.33 23.15 -23.99
CA SER A 72 4.46 23.53 -25.10
C SER A 72 3.26 24.38 -24.64
N GLU A 73 2.70 24.08 -23.46
CA GLU A 73 1.64 24.89 -22.85
C GLU A 73 2.15 26.25 -22.40
N LYS A 74 3.36 26.33 -21.82
CA LYS A 74 3.99 27.60 -21.47
C LYS A 74 4.28 28.48 -22.67
N GLY A 75 4.66 27.90 -23.81
CA GLY A 75 4.88 28.64 -25.07
C GLY A 75 3.60 29.05 -25.80
N ARG A 76 2.42 28.57 -25.37
CA ARG A 76 1.10 28.97 -25.91
C ARG A 76 0.38 30.01 -25.05
N ALA A 77 0.91 30.30 -23.86
CA ALA A 77 0.36 31.30 -22.94
C ALA A 77 0.95 32.71 -23.16
N GLU A 78 1.80 32.88 -24.18
CA GLU A 78 2.24 34.17 -24.74
C GLU A 78 1.57 34.40 -26.10
#